data_AF-A0A3D2KPL6-F1
#
_entry.id   AF-A0A3D2KPL6-F1
#
_cell.length_a   1.000
_cell.length_b   1.000
_cell.length_c   1.000
_cell.angle_alpha   90.00
_cell.angle_beta   90.00
_cell.angle_gamma   90.00
#
_symmetry.space_group_name_H-M   'P 1'
#
loop_
_entity.id
_entity.type
_entity.pdbx_description
1 polymer ?
#
loop_
_entity_poly.entity_id
_entity_poly.type
_entity_poly.pdbx_seq_one_letter_code
_entity_poly.pdbx_strand_id
1 'polypeptide(L)'
;MAAADRPARGGRQGRGVRGVLALGDRRRLAGRRPVDLSRVVIAGFSQGGGQAMLMALFGLLPVRRVMSVAYAPGDSARVRAALAEASARGMRLYLVVGEKDQYFDRARRFYETAKAAGMAVHLEVRPGLGHELPNDFDRTLVAGLEFLVGRLGPG
;
A
#
# COMPACT_ATOMS: atom_id res chain seq x y z
N MET A 1 57.56 10.75 20.63
CA MET A 1 56.91 10.20 21.84
C MET A 1 55.88 11.22 22.29
N ALA A 2 54.57 10.98 22.35
CA ALA A 2 53.76 9.79 22.17
C ALA A 2 52.42 10.22 21.52
N ALA A 3 51.77 9.24 20.88
CA ALA A 3 50.53 9.37 20.12
C ALA A 3 49.28 9.04 20.97
N ALA A 4 48.13 9.25 20.33
CA ALA A 4 46.80 8.70 20.61
C ALA A 4 45.98 9.40 21.74
N ASP A 5 44.66 9.58 21.64
CA ASP A 5 43.69 9.04 20.69
C ASP A 5 42.43 9.93 20.67
N ARG A 6 41.86 10.19 19.50
CA ARG A 6 40.54 10.83 19.35
C ARG A 6 39.49 9.73 19.28
N PRO A 7 38.38 9.77 20.04
CA PRO A 7 37.34 8.79 19.83
C PRO A 7 36.62 9.05 18.50
N ALA A 8 36.56 7.98 17.72
CA ALA A 8 36.06 7.90 16.37
C ALA A 8 34.54 8.13 16.27
N ARG A 9 34.14 8.72 15.13
CA ARG A 9 32.77 8.70 14.62
C ARG A 9 32.41 7.27 14.21
N GLY A 10 31.40 6.71 14.87
CA GLY A 10 30.66 5.51 14.47
C GLY A 10 29.46 5.43 15.40
N GLY A 11 28.20 5.33 14.98
CA GLY A 11 27.67 4.61 13.84
C GLY A 11 26.43 3.92 14.37
N ARG A 12 25.25 4.44 14.04
CA ARG A 12 23.96 3.76 13.93
C ARG A 12 22.92 4.83 13.59
N GLN A 13 22.86 5.19 12.31
CA GLN A 13 21.64 5.77 11.77
C GLN A 13 20.56 4.68 11.86
N GLY A 14 19.75 4.73 12.92
CA GLY A 14 18.47 4.07 12.90
C GLY A 14 17.72 4.61 11.68
N ARG A 15 17.52 3.76 10.67
CA ARG A 15 16.65 4.09 9.53
C ARG A 15 15.24 4.18 10.06
N GLY A 16 14.89 5.34 10.61
CA GLY A 16 13.52 5.65 11.00
C GLY A 16 12.62 5.48 9.79
N VAL A 17 11.55 4.69 9.96
CA VAL A 17 10.47 4.60 8.98
C VAL A 17 9.86 5.99 8.87
N ARG A 18 10.21 6.72 7.81
CA ARG A 18 9.72 8.09 7.58
C ARG A 18 8.39 8.03 6.84
N GLY A 19 7.31 8.10 7.63
CA GLY A 19 5.99 8.58 7.23
C GLY A 19 5.05 7.56 6.57
N VAL A 20 4.02 7.13 7.32
CA VAL A 20 2.77 6.58 6.77
C VAL A 20 1.75 7.73 6.79
N LEU A 21 1.15 8.05 5.65
CA LEU A 21 0.15 9.13 5.54
C LEU A 21 -1.25 8.51 5.55
N ALA A 22 -1.91 8.55 6.70
CA ALA A 22 -3.36 8.33 6.79
C ALA A 22 -4.07 9.64 6.42
N LEU A 23 -4.88 9.63 5.36
CA LEU A 23 -5.63 10.82 4.95
C LEU A 23 -6.87 10.99 5.84
N GLY A 24 -6.71 11.76 6.91
CA GLY A 24 -7.77 12.52 7.58
C GLY A 24 -7.52 14.01 7.38
N ASP A 25 -8.52 14.73 6.86
CA ASP A 25 -8.56 16.18 6.62
C ASP A 25 -7.31 16.82 5.98
N ARG A 26 -7.40 17.06 4.66
CA ARG A 26 -6.38 17.69 3.79
C ARG A 26 -5.84 19.02 4.35
N ARG A 27 -6.62 19.74 5.18
CA ARG A 27 -6.25 21.07 5.69
C ARG A 27 -5.33 21.05 6.91
N ARG A 28 -5.26 19.94 7.66
CA ARG A 28 -4.39 19.85 8.85
C ARG A 28 -2.99 19.30 8.57
N LEU A 29 -2.80 18.59 7.47
CA LEU A 29 -1.52 17.97 7.10
C LEU A 29 -0.61 18.87 6.23
N ALA A 30 -1.15 19.97 5.70
CA ALA A 30 -0.42 20.93 4.86
C ALA A 30 0.38 21.97 5.66
N GLY A 31 0.35 21.91 6.99
CA GLY A 31 1.12 22.79 7.86
C GLY A 31 2.58 22.34 8.01
N ARG A 32 3.44 22.77 7.08
CA ARG A 32 4.90 23.00 7.24
C ARG A 32 5.95 21.96 6.76
N ARG A 33 5.66 20.96 5.93
CA ARG A 33 6.74 20.26 5.17
C ARG A 33 6.28 19.77 3.79
N PRO A 34 7.13 19.87 2.74
CA PRO A 34 6.85 19.23 1.45
C PRO A 34 6.70 17.71 1.63
N VAL A 35 5.61 17.14 1.11
CA VAL A 35 5.38 15.70 1.06
C VAL A 35 5.75 15.20 -0.33
N ASP A 36 6.69 14.25 -0.41
CA ASP A 36 7.01 13.56 -1.65
C ASP A 36 5.91 12.53 -1.95
N LEU A 37 4.96 12.92 -2.82
CA LEU A 37 3.84 12.08 -3.22
C LEU A 37 4.31 10.79 -3.95
N SER A 38 5.53 10.78 -4.50
CA SER A 38 6.12 9.58 -5.09
C SER A 38 6.53 8.54 -4.05
N ARG A 39 6.40 8.83 -2.74
CA ARG A 39 6.65 7.91 -1.62
C ARG A 39 5.42 7.70 -0.73
N VAL A 40 4.30 8.34 -1.06
CA VAL A 40 3.06 8.19 -0.30
C VAL A 40 2.42 6.84 -0.60
N VAL A 41 2.03 6.15 0.47
CA VAL A 41 1.11 5.02 0.44
C VAL A 41 -0.22 5.52 0.97
N ILE A 42 -1.30 5.25 0.25
CA ILE A 42 -2.66 5.44 0.77
C ILE A 42 -3.26 4.08 1.10
N ALA A 43 -3.97 4.01 2.22
CA ALA A 43 -4.53 2.76 2.69
C ALA A 43 -5.90 2.97 3.34
N GLY A 44 -6.67 1.89 3.42
CA GLY A 44 -7.90 1.90 4.19
C GLY A 44 -8.53 0.52 4.34
N PHE A 45 -9.48 0.45 5.26
CA PHE A 45 -10.29 -0.72 5.56
C PHE A 45 -11.71 -0.55 5.02
N SER A 46 -12.28 -1.60 4.43
CA SER A 46 -13.65 -1.64 3.90
C SER A 46 -13.90 -0.45 2.96
N GLN A 47 -14.87 0.42 3.27
CA GLN A 47 -15.13 1.63 2.48
C GLN A 47 -13.90 2.53 2.32
N GLY A 48 -13.06 2.66 3.35
CA GLY A 48 -11.82 3.42 3.27
C GLY A 48 -10.81 2.80 2.29
N GLY A 49 -10.75 1.46 2.20
CA GLY A 49 -9.94 0.75 1.22
C GLY A 49 -10.43 1.01 -0.20
N GLY A 50 -11.76 1.03 -0.37
CA GLY A 50 -12.38 1.42 -1.64
C GLY A 50 -12.07 2.84 -2.08
N GLN A 51 -12.16 3.81 -1.17
CA GLN A 51 -11.79 5.19 -1.49
C GLN A 51 -10.30 5.32 -1.84
N ALA A 52 -9.42 4.64 -1.10
CA ALA A 52 -8.00 4.62 -1.41
C ALA A 52 -7.75 4.07 -2.82
N MET A 53 -8.40 2.97 -3.19
CA MET A 53 -8.31 2.37 -4.51
C MET A 53 -8.79 3.32 -5.61
N LEU A 54 -9.99 3.89 -5.45
CA LEU A 54 -10.60 4.79 -6.44
C LEU A 54 -9.73 6.03 -6.66
N MET A 55 -9.20 6.62 -5.59
CA MET A 55 -8.35 7.80 -5.69
C MET A 55 -7.07 7.55 -6.48
N ALA A 56 -6.45 6.37 -6.33
CA ALA A 56 -5.22 6.03 -7.05
C ALA A 56 -5.48 5.55 -8.48
N LEU A 57 -6.43 4.63 -8.68
CA LEU A 57 -6.72 4.03 -9.99
C LEU A 57 -7.17 5.09 -10.99
N PHE A 58 -8.06 5.98 -10.57
CA PHE A 58 -8.58 7.06 -11.42
C PHE A 58 -7.75 8.35 -11.36
N GLY A 59 -6.59 8.34 -10.69
CA GLY A 59 -5.67 9.48 -10.66
C GLY A 59 -6.19 10.72 -9.93
N LEU A 60 -7.19 10.59 -9.05
CA LEU A 60 -7.69 11.69 -8.21
C LEU A 60 -6.65 12.17 -7.19
N LEU A 61 -5.71 11.29 -6.85
CA LEU A 61 -4.47 11.62 -6.15
C LEU A 61 -3.28 11.08 -6.95
N PRO A 62 -2.18 11.83 -7.09
CA PRO A 62 -1.00 11.40 -7.84
C PRO A 62 -0.12 10.44 -7.01
N VAL A 63 -0.74 9.40 -6.45
CA VAL A 63 -0.08 8.37 -5.64
C VAL A 63 -0.02 7.06 -6.42
N ARG A 64 1.01 6.26 -6.14
CA ARG A 64 1.30 5.02 -6.89
C ARG A 64 1.30 3.77 -6.02
N ARG A 65 0.96 3.89 -4.73
CA ARG A 65 1.02 2.79 -3.78
C ARG A 65 -0.25 2.75 -2.96
N VAL A 66 -0.92 1.61 -2.99
CA VAL A 66 -2.20 1.42 -2.32
C VAL A 66 -2.17 0.14 -1.50
N MET A 67 -2.68 0.19 -0.27
CA MET A 67 -3.06 -0.98 0.50
C MET A 67 -4.58 -0.95 0.73
N SER A 68 -5.29 -2.00 0.38
CA SER A 68 -6.74 -2.11 0.61
C SER A 68 -7.03 -3.33 1.46
N VAL A 69 -7.70 -3.14 2.57
CA VAL A 69 -8.08 -4.20 3.49
C VAL A 69 -9.60 -4.40 3.44
N ALA A 70 -10.04 -5.64 3.29
CA ALA A 70 -11.45 -6.03 3.23
C ALA A 70 -12.25 -5.30 2.13
N TYR A 71 -11.60 -4.97 1.02
CA TYR A 71 -12.27 -4.34 -0.13
C TYR A 71 -11.54 -4.59 -1.45
N ALA A 72 -12.32 -4.85 -2.49
CA ALA A 72 -11.91 -4.76 -3.89
C ALA A 72 -13.05 -4.19 -4.74
N PRO A 73 -12.75 -3.41 -5.80
CA PRO A 73 -13.77 -2.94 -6.72
C PRO A 73 -14.31 -4.10 -7.58
N GLY A 74 -15.49 -3.90 -8.17
CA GLY A 74 -16.05 -4.85 -9.13
C GLY A 74 -15.28 -4.85 -10.46
N ASP A 75 -15.37 -5.95 -11.19
CA ASP A 75 -14.73 -6.11 -12.50
C ASP A 75 -15.60 -5.52 -13.62
N SER A 76 -15.45 -4.23 -13.89
CA SER A 76 -16.13 -3.52 -14.98
C SER A 76 -15.12 -3.09 -16.06
N ALA A 77 -15.59 -2.83 -17.28
CA ALA A 77 -14.74 -2.31 -18.36
C ALA A 77 -13.99 -1.03 -17.94
N ARG A 78 -14.66 -0.14 -17.19
CA ARG A 78 -14.05 1.08 -16.64
C ARG A 78 -12.91 0.78 -15.67
N VAL A 79 -13.08 -0.23 -14.81
CA VAL A 79 -12.04 -0.64 -13.85
C VAL A 79 -10.86 -1.30 -14.58
N ARG A 80 -11.12 -2.14 -15.59
CA ARG A 80 -10.06 -2.73 -16.43
C ARG A 80 -9.21 -1.68 -17.14
N ALA A 81 -9.85 -0.67 -17.75
CA ALA A 81 -9.14 0.44 -18.38
C ALA A 81 -8.29 1.22 -17.35
N ALA A 82 -8.86 1.54 -16.19
CA ALA A 82 -8.14 2.24 -15.13
C ALA A 82 -6.95 1.42 -14.57
N LEU A 83 -7.07 0.09 -14.49
CA LEU A 83 -5.97 -0.79 -14.11
C LEU A 83 -4.81 -0.74 -15.11
N ALA A 84 -5.11 -0.79 -16.42
CA ALA A 84 -4.08 -0.70 -17.45
C ALA A 84 -3.34 0.64 -17.40
N GLU A 85 -4.06 1.76 -17.29
CA GLU A 85 -3.45 3.08 -17.13
C GLU A 85 -2.64 3.20 -15.84
N ALA A 86 -3.16 2.71 -14.71
CA ALA A 86 -2.47 2.74 -13.43
C ALA A 86 -1.19 1.88 -13.45
N SER A 87 -1.24 0.71 -14.11
CA SER A 87 -0.10 -0.17 -14.35
C SER A 87 0.99 0.57 -15.15
N ALA A 88 0.63 1.25 -16.24
CA ALA A 88 1.56 2.06 -17.03
C ALA A 88 2.20 3.20 -16.23
N ARG A 89 1.52 3.74 -15.20
CA ARG A 89 2.08 4.72 -14.26
C ARG A 89 2.99 4.10 -13.17
N GLY A 90 3.16 2.78 -13.17
CA GLY A 90 3.96 2.04 -12.20
C GLY A 90 3.27 1.91 -10.84
N MET A 91 1.93 1.82 -10.82
CA MET A 91 1.19 1.60 -9.58
C MET A 91 1.47 0.21 -8.99
N ARG A 92 1.56 0.16 -7.66
CA ARG A 92 1.67 -1.07 -6.87
C ARG A 92 0.49 -1.19 -5.93
N LEU A 93 -0.01 -2.41 -5.78
CA LEU A 93 -1.20 -2.68 -4.98
C LEU A 93 -1.01 -3.86 -4.03
N TYR A 94 -1.42 -3.67 -2.78
CA TYR A 94 -1.47 -4.72 -1.77
C TYR A 94 -2.92 -4.91 -1.30
N LEU A 95 -3.48 -6.09 -1.54
CA LEU A 95 -4.83 -6.46 -1.15
C LEU A 95 -4.77 -7.38 0.06
N VAL A 96 -5.60 -7.11 1.06
CA VAL A 96 -5.78 -7.99 2.22
C VAL A 96 -7.26 -8.32 2.32
N VAL A 97 -7.59 -9.60 2.42
CA VAL A 97 -8.99 -10.03 2.56
C VAL A 97 -9.10 -11.26 3.44
N GLY A 98 -10.15 -11.33 4.23
CA GLY A 98 -10.49 -12.55 4.97
C GLY A 98 -11.08 -13.61 4.05
N GLU A 99 -10.74 -14.88 4.28
CA GLU A 99 -11.30 -16.01 3.51
C GLU A 99 -12.83 -16.10 3.62
N LYS A 100 -13.39 -15.71 4.77
CA LYS A 100 -14.83 -15.70 5.04
C LYS A 100 -15.47 -14.33 4.79
N ASP A 101 -14.73 -13.37 4.26
CA ASP A 101 -15.25 -12.05 3.91
C ASP A 101 -16.14 -12.13 2.66
N GLN A 102 -17.27 -11.44 2.66
CA GLN A 102 -18.14 -11.26 1.49
C GLN A 102 -17.42 -10.68 0.25
N TYR A 103 -16.29 -9.99 0.44
CA TYR A 103 -15.46 -9.46 -0.65
C TYR A 103 -14.40 -10.45 -1.16
N PHE A 104 -14.23 -11.63 -0.56
CA PHE A 104 -13.15 -12.58 -0.89
C PHE A 104 -13.09 -12.92 -2.39
N ASP A 105 -14.19 -13.41 -2.94
CA ASP A 105 -14.29 -13.78 -4.36
C ASP A 105 -14.03 -12.59 -5.30
N ARG A 106 -14.48 -11.41 -4.89
CA ARG A 106 -14.26 -10.18 -5.64
C ARG A 106 -12.80 -9.76 -5.62
N ALA A 107 -12.15 -9.85 -4.46
CA ALA A 107 -10.73 -9.55 -4.30
C ALA A 107 -9.86 -10.50 -5.13
N ARG A 108 -10.18 -11.80 -5.15
CA ARG A 108 -9.48 -12.79 -5.99
C ARG A 108 -9.60 -12.47 -7.48
N ARG A 109 -10.82 -12.22 -7.98
CA ARG A 109 -11.02 -11.87 -9.40
C ARG A 109 -10.34 -10.56 -9.80
N PHE A 110 -10.41 -9.56 -8.92
CA PHE A 110 -9.77 -8.29 -9.15
C PHE A 110 -8.23 -8.41 -9.14
N TYR A 111 -7.67 -9.22 -8.24
CA TYR A 111 -6.24 -9.55 -8.22
C TYR A 111 -5.77 -10.14 -9.56
N GLU A 112 -6.49 -11.15 -10.08
CA GLU A 112 -6.14 -11.75 -11.38
C GLU A 112 -6.22 -10.74 -12.52
N THR A 113 -7.23 -9.86 -12.51
CA THR A 113 -7.40 -8.81 -13.51
C THR A 113 -6.28 -7.78 -13.45
N ALA A 114 -5.89 -7.35 -12.25
CA ALA A 114 -4.77 -6.43 -12.04
C ALA A 114 -3.43 -7.06 -12.46
N LYS A 115 -3.22 -8.33 -12.11
CA LYS A 115 -2.03 -9.10 -12.51
C LYS A 115 -1.95 -9.25 -14.04
N ALA A 116 -3.06 -9.58 -14.71
CA ALA A 116 -3.13 -9.68 -16.16
C ALA A 116 -2.87 -8.33 -16.87
N ALA A 117 -3.18 -7.20 -16.22
CA ALA A 117 -2.83 -5.86 -16.70
C ALA A 117 -1.35 -5.48 -16.46
N GLY A 118 -0.52 -6.41 -15.99
CA GLY A 118 0.90 -6.17 -15.70
C GLY A 118 1.17 -5.37 -14.44
N MET A 119 0.15 -5.14 -13.60
CA MET A 119 0.32 -4.39 -12.35
C MET A 119 1.11 -5.19 -11.33
N ALA A 120 2.02 -4.53 -10.62
CA ALA A 120 2.65 -5.10 -9.44
C ALA A 120 1.62 -5.19 -8.30
N VAL A 121 0.95 -6.33 -8.19
CA VAL A 121 -0.13 -6.57 -7.22
C VAL A 121 0.20 -7.78 -6.34
N HIS A 122 -0.19 -7.70 -5.06
CA HIS A 122 -0.16 -8.82 -4.12
C HIS A 122 -1.52 -9.00 -3.46
N LEU A 123 -1.89 -10.25 -3.19
CA LEU A 123 -3.10 -10.63 -2.47
C LEU A 123 -2.73 -11.48 -1.24
N GLU A 124 -2.95 -10.93 -0.06
CA GLU A 124 -2.88 -11.63 1.22
C GLU A 124 -4.28 -12.11 1.60
N VAL A 125 -4.45 -13.44 1.65
CA VAL A 125 -5.68 -14.08 2.13
C VAL A 125 -5.48 -14.50 3.58
N ARG A 126 -6.40 -14.11 4.46
CA ARG A 126 -6.37 -14.45 5.89
C ARG A 126 -7.32 -15.61 6.18
N PRO A 127 -6.80 -16.82 6.49
CA PRO A 127 -7.64 -17.98 6.72
C PRO A 127 -8.62 -17.76 7.86
N GLY A 128 -9.87 -18.17 7.67
CA GLY A 128 -10.93 -18.07 8.67
C GLY A 128 -11.39 -16.67 9.09
N LEU A 129 -10.74 -15.60 8.62
CA LEU A 129 -11.10 -14.21 8.94
C LEU A 129 -12.32 -13.76 8.12
N GLY A 130 -13.24 -13.05 8.77
CA GLY A 130 -14.40 -12.41 8.14
C GLY A 130 -14.10 -10.99 7.64
N HIS A 131 -15.09 -10.11 7.73
CA HIS A 131 -14.98 -8.70 7.35
C HIS A 131 -14.36 -7.84 8.47
N GLU A 132 -13.11 -8.15 8.83
CA GLU A 132 -12.42 -7.61 10.00
C GLU A 132 -10.95 -7.30 9.70
N LEU A 133 -10.29 -6.56 10.59
CA LEU A 133 -8.84 -6.44 10.58
C LEU A 133 -8.21 -7.69 11.20
N PRO A 134 -7.09 -8.22 10.66
CA PRO A 134 -6.34 -9.30 11.31
C PRO A 134 -5.87 -8.89 12.72
N ASN A 135 -5.87 -9.82 13.68
CA ASN A 135 -5.38 -9.55 15.03
C ASN A 135 -3.88 -9.17 15.07
N ASP A 136 -3.11 -9.67 14.10
CA ASP A 136 -1.69 -9.43 13.86
C ASP A 136 -1.47 -8.48 12.67
N PHE A 137 -2.37 -7.48 12.51
CA PHE A 137 -2.32 -6.54 11.38
C PHE A 137 -1.00 -5.76 11.29
N ASP A 138 -0.25 -5.62 12.37
CA ASP A 138 1.10 -5.04 12.36
C ASP A 138 2.03 -5.79 11.39
N ARG A 139 1.93 -7.12 11.33
CA ARG A 139 2.71 -7.95 10.40
C ARG A 139 2.31 -7.72 8.95
N THR A 140 1.00 -7.72 8.68
CA THR A 140 0.43 -7.39 7.38
C THR A 140 0.84 -5.99 6.91
N LEU A 141 0.82 -5.01 7.83
CA LEU A 141 1.19 -3.63 7.54
C LEU A 141 2.66 -3.54 7.14
N VAL A 142 3.57 -4.18 7.89
CA VAL A 142 5.01 -4.20 7.57
C VAL A 142 5.25 -4.87 6.22
N ALA A 143 4.73 -6.08 6.01
CA ALA A 143 4.91 -6.83 4.76
C ALA A 143 4.38 -6.04 3.54
N GLY A 144 3.19 -5.46 3.67
CA GLY A 144 2.60 -4.68 2.59
C GLY A 144 3.33 -3.37 2.33
N LEU A 145 3.86 -2.70 3.35
CA LEU A 145 4.72 -1.52 3.14
C LEU A 145 6.02 -1.90 2.42
N GLU A 146 6.66 -3.01 2.81
CA GLU A 146 7.88 -3.49 2.15
C GLU A 146 7.63 -3.82 0.68
N PHE A 147 6.53 -4.50 0.37
CA PHE A 147 6.10 -4.71 -1.01
C PHE A 147 5.89 -3.37 -1.72
N LEU A 148 5.06 -2.49 -1.20
CA LEU A 148 4.67 -1.24 -1.88
C LEU A 148 5.84 -0.28 -2.11
N VAL A 149 6.82 -0.24 -1.20
CA VAL A 149 8.01 0.61 -1.36
C VAL A 149 9.16 -0.08 -2.10
N GLY A 150 9.00 -1.35 -2.50
CA GLY A 150 9.94 -2.09 -3.33
C GLY A 150 11.13 -2.69 -2.61
N ARG A 151 10.94 -3.10 -1.37
CA ARG A 151 11.96 -3.83 -0.57
C ARG A 151 11.79 -5.35 -0.63
N LEU A 152 10.67 -5.82 -1.18
CA LEU A 152 10.44 -7.22 -1.56
C LEU A 152 10.26 -7.30 -3.09
N GLY A 153 11.00 -8.23 -3.73
CA GLY A 153 10.83 -8.56 -5.15
C GLY A 153 9.51 -9.31 -5.39
N PRO A 154 9.02 -9.35 -6.64
CA PRO A 154 7.82 -10.13 -6.96
C PRO A 154 8.11 -11.63 -6.73
N GLY A 155 7.29 -12.27 -5.89
CA GLY A 155 7.21 -13.73 -5.79
C GLY A 155 6.22 -14.30 -6.80
#